data_AF-T1EJB3-F1
#
_entry.id   AF-T1EJB3-F1
#
_cell.length_a   1.000
_cell.length_b   1.000
_cell.length_c   1.000
_cell.angle_alpha   90.00
_cell.angle_beta   90.00
_cell.angle_gamma   90.00
#
_symmetry.space_group_name_H-M   'P 1'
#
loop_
_entity.id
_entity.type
_entity.pdbx_description
1 polymer ?
#
loop_
_entity_poly.entity_id
_entity_poly.type
_entity_poly.pdbx_seq_one_letter_code
_entity_poly.pdbx_strand_id
1 'polypeptide(L)'
;ITLPSSSIRNLKNPGSVIDIYDTLIEHYHDLRGTDVKTSRKMWVVTDKQPSYGAMHAGYPIVTHLDVADPEGEKFLLNENALKLNTSKYWGIFHEIGHNMQQSEWTFEGTLEVTSNVFNLYGMKKIGNLDCWTVPWLNKQIWKGVGYLNNGSDFEIWKNDAGVALHTYAQLADTFGWAIYKQVFRRYQNMSRKEKPNNNQEEIDKWFIIFSEECKFNLAPLAAFWGIPLSQDAINKLEDLP
;
A
#
# COMPACT_ATOMS: atom_id res chain seq x y z
N ILE A 1 11.32 1.13 17.73
CA ILE A 1 10.59 2.42 17.77
C ILE A 1 11.30 3.31 18.78
N THR A 2 11.59 4.56 18.42
CA THR A 2 12.21 5.55 19.31
C THR A 2 11.17 6.59 19.71
N LEU A 3 11.02 6.78 21.01
CA LEU A 3 10.07 7.70 21.64
C LEU A 3 10.78 8.53 22.71
N PRO A 4 10.25 9.71 23.08
CA PRO A 4 10.69 10.43 24.28
C PRO A 4 10.58 9.55 25.52
N SER A 5 11.54 9.66 26.44
CA SER A 5 11.54 8.88 27.69
C SER A 5 10.30 9.18 28.56
N SER A 6 9.71 10.38 28.45
CA SER A 6 8.47 10.75 29.11
C SER A 6 7.28 9.90 28.66
N SER A 7 7.23 9.51 27.38
CA SER A 7 6.15 8.73 26.78
C SER A 7 6.10 7.27 27.25
N ILE A 8 7.24 6.74 27.67
CA ILE A 8 7.37 5.31 28.03
C ILE A 8 7.81 5.10 29.47
N ARG A 9 7.85 6.15 30.30
CA ARG A 9 8.35 6.08 31.69
C ARG A 9 7.63 5.03 32.54
N ASN A 10 6.33 4.84 32.28
CA ASN A 10 5.47 3.90 32.99
C ASN A 10 5.19 2.61 32.19
N LEU A 11 5.76 2.47 31.00
CA LEU A 11 5.58 1.29 30.15
C LEU A 11 6.43 0.15 30.68
N LYS A 12 5.79 -0.93 31.16
CA LYS A 12 6.51 -2.07 31.75
C LYS A 12 7.12 -3.01 30.72
N ASN A 13 6.39 -3.30 29.64
CA ASN A 13 6.82 -4.24 28.61
C ASN A 13 6.19 -3.85 27.25
N PRO A 14 6.98 -3.47 26.23
CA PRO A 14 6.48 -3.20 24.90
C PRO A 14 6.34 -4.46 24.02
N GLY A 15 6.77 -5.63 24.49
CA GLY A 15 6.96 -6.84 23.67
C GLY A 15 5.74 -7.22 22.82
N SER A 16 4.55 -7.28 23.42
CA SER A 16 3.31 -7.61 22.72
C SER A 16 2.98 -6.63 21.58
N VAL A 17 3.36 -5.36 21.71
CA VAL A 17 3.18 -4.36 20.65
C VAL A 17 4.24 -4.50 19.57
N ILE A 18 5.48 -4.77 19.96
CA ILE A 18 6.56 -5.02 18.98
C ILE A 18 6.23 -6.25 18.14
N ASP A 19 5.68 -7.32 18.73
CA ASP A 19 5.25 -8.52 18.02
C ASP A 19 4.19 -8.21 16.94
N ILE A 20 3.29 -7.25 17.18
CA ILE A 20 2.30 -6.81 16.17
C ILE A 20 3.01 -6.13 14.99
N TYR A 21 3.99 -5.27 15.24
CA TYR A 21 4.75 -4.62 14.18
C TYR A 21 5.62 -5.62 13.41
N ASP A 22 6.25 -6.57 14.10
CA ASP A 22 7.03 -7.63 13.44
C ASP A 22 6.10 -8.50 12.55
N THR A 23 4.91 -8.86 13.05
CA THR A 23 3.88 -9.57 12.26
C THR A 23 3.42 -8.77 11.03
N LEU A 24 3.24 -7.46 11.17
CA LEU A 24 2.89 -6.57 10.05
C LEU A 24 4.00 -6.58 8.98
N ILE A 25 5.25 -6.41 9.41
CA ILE A 25 6.42 -6.37 8.52
C ILE A 25 6.59 -7.72 7.82
N GLU A 26 6.42 -8.83 8.52
CA GLU A 26 6.40 -10.17 7.95
C GLU A 26 5.33 -10.31 6.86
N HIS A 27 4.11 -9.85 7.13
CA HIS A 27 3.04 -9.84 6.14
C HIS A 27 3.38 -8.99 4.92
N TYR A 28 3.96 -7.81 5.11
CA TYR A 28 4.34 -6.95 3.99
C TYR A 28 5.44 -7.58 3.14
N HIS A 29 6.44 -8.22 3.76
CA HIS A 29 7.47 -8.96 3.04
C HIS A 29 6.90 -10.17 2.29
N ASP A 30 5.97 -10.91 2.89
CA ASP A 30 5.26 -12.00 2.22
C ASP A 30 4.42 -11.50 1.02
N LEU A 31 3.73 -10.36 1.17
CA LEU A 31 3.02 -9.72 0.07
C LEU A 31 3.99 -9.33 -1.06
N ARG A 32 5.06 -8.61 -0.73
CA ARG A 32 6.09 -8.15 -1.68
C ARG A 32 6.84 -9.31 -2.36
N GLY A 33 6.83 -10.49 -1.76
CA GLY A 33 7.58 -11.65 -2.25
C GLY A 33 9.04 -11.69 -1.80
N THR A 34 9.36 -11.16 -0.62
CA THR A 34 10.73 -11.12 -0.06
C THR A 34 10.79 -11.68 1.36
N ASP A 35 12.00 -11.93 1.86
CA ASP A 35 12.22 -12.48 3.20
C ASP A 35 12.63 -11.38 4.18
N VAL A 36 11.87 -11.25 5.27
CA VAL A 36 12.17 -10.33 6.37
C VAL A 36 13.54 -10.59 7.00
N LYS A 37 14.00 -11.86 7.03
CA LYS A 37 15.26 -12.26 7.68
C LYS A 37 16.49 -11.75 6.95
N THR A 38 16.38 -11.56 5.64
CA THR A 38 17.45 -11.00 4.80
C THR A 38 17.25 -9.51 4.53
N SER A 39 16.13 -8.93 4.98
CA SER A 39 15.78 -7.54 4.73
C SER A 39 16.30 -6.61 5.84
N ARG A 40 16.42 -5.33 5.51
CA ARG A 40 16.83 -4.30 6.47
C ARG A 40 15.74 -4.12 7.53
N LYS A 41 16.14 -4.12 8.80
CA LYS A 41 15.23 -3.81 9.91
C LYS A 41 14.63 -2.40 9.74
N MET A 42 13.33 -2.29 9.96
CA MET A 42 12.64 -1.01 9.95
C MET A 42 12.74 -0.34 11.32
N TRP A 43 12.91 0.98 11.31
CA TRP A 43 13.03 1.78 12.51
C TRP A 43 12.14 3.01 12.39
N VAL A 44 11.27 3.18 13.39
CA VAL A 44 10.41 4.37 13.52
C VAL A 44 11.00 5.30 14.57
N VAL A 45 11.09 6.58 14.26
CA VAL A 45 11.54 7.65 15.15
C VAL A 45 10.50 8.76 15.20
N THR A 46 10.09 9.17 16.39
CA THR A 46 9.25 10.36 16.56
C THR A 46 10.12 11.61 16.71
N ASP A 47 9.82 12.66 15.96
CA ASP A 47 10.53 13.94 15.98
C ASP A 47 9.54 15.11 16.12
N LYS A 48 10.00 16.23 16.68
CA LYS A 48 9.25 17.48 16.75
C LYS A 48 9.22 18.20 15.39
N GLN A 49 10.25 18.02 14.56
CA GLN A 49 10.35 18.67 13.25
C GLN A 49 10.68 17.65 12.17
N PRO A 50 9.71 16.80 11.76
CA PRO A 50 9.87 15.93 10.61
C PRO A 50 10.30 16.73 9.38
N SER A 51 11.12 16.11 8.53
CA SER A 51 11.64 16.78 7.33
C SER A 51 10.55 17.05 6.28
N TYR A 52 9.47 16.26 6.30
CA TYR A 52 8.35 16.36 5.39
C TYR A 52 7.07 15.82 6.06
N GLY A 53 5.95 16.52 5.84
CA GLY A 53 4.62 16.07 6.28
C GLY A 53 4.50 15.84 7.80
N ALA A 54 3.44 15.10 8.17
CA ALA A 54 3.26 14.62 9.55
C ALA A 54 4.08 13.33 9.80
N MET A 55 4.32 12.55 8.76
CA MET A 55 5.16 11.36 8.74
C MET A 55 5.83 11.24 7.37
N HIS A 56 6.97 10.54 7.32
CA HIS A 56 7.57 10.13 6.05
C HIS A 56 8.33 8.80 6.20
N ALA A 57 8.32 8.03 5.13
CA ALA A 57 9.02 6.77 5.01
C ALA A 57 10.54 6.95 4.92
N GLY A 58 11.25 5.82 4.98
CA GLY A 58 12.71 5.76 4.96
C GLY A 58 13.28 4.81 6.00
N TYR A 59 14.59 4.92 6.20
CA TYR A 59 15.34 4.15 7.19
C TYR A 59 16.23 5.11 7.99
N PRO A 60 15.65 5.88 8.95
CA PRO A 60 14.37 5.59 9.63
C PRO A 60 13.11 6.14 8.96
N ILE A 61 11.96 5.56 9.32
CA ILE A 61 10.64 6.17 9.19
C ILE A 61 10.55 7.24 10.29
N VAL A 62 10.14 8.45 9.93
CA VAL A 62 10.01 9.56 10.86
C VAL A 62 8.55 9.95 11.00
N THR A 63 8.11 10.16 12.23
CA THR A 63 6.75 10.64 12.54
C THR A 63 6.81 11.87 13.41
N HIS A 64 5.77 12.70 13.41
CA HIS A 64 5.64 13.75 14.41
C HIS A 64 5.39 13.16 15.82
N LEU A 65 5.53 13.98 16.87
CA LEU A 65 5.34 13.59 18.27
C LEU A 65 3.89 13.29 18.67
N ASP A 66 2.90 13.51 17.81
CA ASP A 66 1.48 13.27 18.11
C ASP A 66 1.16 11.77 18.32
N VAL A 67 1.97 10.88 17.74
CA VAL A 67 1.89 9.43 17.97
C VAL A 67 2.78 8.94 19.12
N ALA A 68 3.41 9.86 19.84
CA ALA A 68 4.26 9.58 21.01
C ALA A 68 3.54 9.81 22.34
N ASP A 69 2.31 10.30 22.35
CA ASP A 69 1.55 10.54 23.59
C ASP A 69 0.88 9.24 24.09
N PRO A 70 1.25 8.69 25.25
CA PRO A 70 0.66 7.45 25.77
C PRO A 70 -0.84 7.54 26.09
N GLU A 71 -1.40 8.75 26.27
CA GLU A 71 -2.86 8.97 26.41
C GLU A 71 -3.55 9.11 25.04
N GLY A 72 -2.77 9.24 23.97
CA GLY A 72 -3.26 9.45 22.61
C GLY A 72 -3.82 8.19 21.97
N GLU A 73 -4.92 8.33 21.22
CA GLU A 73 -5.56 7.22 20.53
C GLU A 73 -4.72 6.59 19.40
N LYS A 74 -3.68 7.31 18.96
CA LYS A 74 -2.73 6.88 17.91
C LYS A 74 -1.35 6.55 18.48
N PHE A 75 -1.23 6.41 19.80
CA PHE A 75 0.04 6.09 20.42
C PHE A 75 0.64 4.83 19.79
N LEU A 76 1.89 4.90 19.32
CA LEU A 76 2.53 3.78 18.62
C LEU A 76 2.61 2.51 19.48
N LEU A 77 2.61 2.63 20.81
CA LEU A 77 2.68 1.48 21.71
C LEU A 77 1.33 1.13 22.38
N ASN A 78 0.20 1.55 21.80
CA ASN A 78 -1.13 1.15 22.28
C ASN A 78 -1.59 -0.16 21.62
N GLU A 79 -1.37 -1.28 22.32
CA GLU A 79 -1.68 -2.63 21.87
C GLU A 79 -3.16 -2.81 21.49
N ASN A 80 -4.06 -2.36 22.36
CA ASN A 80 -5.50 -2.53 22.16
C ASN A 80 -5.98 -1.76 20.94
N ALA A 81 -5.49 -0.54 20.75
CA ALA A 81 -5.85 0.25 19.58
C ALA A 81 -5.28 -0.36 18.28
N LEU A 82 -4.05 -0.90 18.29
CA LEU A 82 -3.50 -1.60 17.13
C LEU A 82 -4.34 -2.81 16.70
N LYS A 83 -4.90 -3.55 17.65
CA LYS A 83 -5.73 -4.75 17.38
C LYS A 83 -7.19 -4.44 17.07
N LEU A 84 -7.81 -3.56 17.85
CA LEU A 84 -9.27 -3.32 17.82
C LEU A 84 -9.65 -2.09 17.00
N ASN A 85 -8.71 -1.17 16.78
CA ASN A 85 -8.92 0.09 16.08
C ASN A 85 -7.80 0.35 15.05
N THR A 86 -7.35 -0.70 14.35
CA THR A 86 -6.19 -0.68 13.45
C THR A 86 -6.23 0.45 12.44
N SER A 87 -7.42 0.88 11.99
CA SER A 87 -7.59 2.02 11.09
C SER A 87 -7.01 3.33 11.61
N LYS A 88 -6.86 3.51 12.93
CA LYS A 88 -6.19 4.68 13.53
C LYS A 88 -4.70 4.75 13.20
N TYR A 89 -4.11 3.62 12.79
CA TYR A 89 -2.70 3.45 12.42
C TYR A 89 -2.46 3.51 10.91
N TRP A 90 -3.44 3.99 10.13
CA TRP A 90 -3.32 4.19 8.69
C TRP A 90 -2.03 4.90 8.29
N GLY A 91 -1.65 5.97 9.00
CA GLY A 91 -0.43 6.73 8.71
C GLY A 91 0.84 5.88 8.83
N ILE A 92 1.07 5.23 9.98
CA ILE A 92 2.30 4.45 10.16
C ILE A 92 2.34 3.20 9.25
N PHE A 93 1.20 2.56 8.99
CA PHE A 93 1.13 1.43 8.06
C PHE A 93 1.40 1.84 6.61
N HIS A 94 0.98 3.06 6.24
CA HIS A 94 1.25 3.69 4.95
C HIS A 94 2.75 3.98 4.77
N GLU A 95 3.43 4.55 5.76
CA GLU A 95 4.88 4.81 5.68
C GLU A 95 5.72 3.51 5.61
N ILE A 96 5.32 2.48 6.35
CA ILE A 96 5.92 1.15 6.22
C ILE A 96 5.67 0.59 4.81
N GLY A 97 4.49 0.86 4.24
CA GLY A 97 4.12 0.46 2.88
C GLY A 97 5.00 1.11 1.81
N HIS A 98 5.37 2.38 1.98
CA HIS A 98 6.31 3.05 1.09
C HIS A 98 7.67 2.33 1.02
N ASN A 99 8.18 1.84 2.15
CA ASN A 99 9.42 1.07 2.19
C ASN A 99 9.34 -0.28 1.44
N MET A 100 8.14 -0.73 1.04
CA MET A 100 7.93 -1.97 0.27
C MET A 100 7.79 -1.75 -1.23
N GLN A 101 7.63 -0.50 -1.68
CA GLN A 101 7.46 -0.16 -3.09
C GLN A 101 8.69 -0.53 -3.91
N GLN A 102 8.46 -0.79 -5.20
CA GLN A 102 9.49 -0.89 -6.23
C GLN A 102 9.05 -0.07 -7.43
N SER A 103 10.00 0.52 -8.15
CA SER A 103 9.72 1.36 -9.31
C SER A 103 8.99 0.59 -10.41
N GLU A 104 9.30 -0.69 -10.59
CA GLU A 104 8.76 -1.54 -11.67
C GLU A 104 7.24 -1.70 -11.65
N TRP A 105 6.57 -1.44 -10.52
CA TRP A 105 5.11 -1.46 -10.39
C TRP A 105 4.54 -0.17 -9.80
N THR A 106 5.37 0.86 -9.63
CA THR A 106 4.97 2.17 -9.06
C THR A 106 5.17 3.24 -10.11
N PHE A 107 4.31 3.21 -11.13
CA PHE A 107 4.33 4.17 -12.23
C PHE A 107 3.84 5.55 -11.80
N GLU A 108 4.01 6.54 -12.68
CA GLU A 108 3.66 7.94 -12.44
C GLU A 108 2.23 8.10 -11.87
N GLY A 109 2.12 8.90 -10.80
CA GLY A 109 0.85 9.11 -10.09
C GLY A 109 0.51 8.04 -9.04
N THR A 110 1.29 6.96 -8.93
CA THR A 110 0.96 5.84 -8.01
C THR A 110 1.85 5.72 -6.78
N LEU A 111 2.76 6.67 -6.54
CA LEU A 111 3.63 6.67 -5.36
C LEU A 111 2.83 6.63 -4.04
N GLU A 112 1.75 7.40 -3.95
CA GLU A 112 0.85 7.42 -2.78
C GLU A 112 -0.22 6.31 -2.84
N VAL A 113 -0.21 5.49 -3.89
CA VAL A 113 -1.24 4.47 -4.16
C VAL A 113 -0.70 3.08 -3.88
N THR A 114 0.46 2.73 -4.43
CA THR A 114 1.03 1.38 -4.25
C THR A 114 1.55 1.18 -2.82
N SER A 115 1.94 2.23 -2.10
CA SER A 115 2.17 2.15 -0.64
C SER A 115 0.87 1.77 0.10
N ASN A 116 -0.26 2.31 -0.33
CA ASN A 116 -1.56 2.01 0.23
C ASN A 116 -2.09 0.61 -0.12
N VAL A 117 -1.55 -0.07 -1.15
CA VAL A 117 -1.83 -1.51 -1.37
C VAL A 117 -1.30 -2.33 -0.19
N PHE A 118 -0.07 -2.07 0.26
CA PHE A 118 0.48 -2.69 1.46
C PHE A 118 -0.31 -2.30 2.70
N ASN A 119 -0.68 -1.02 2.82
CA ASN A 119 -1.51 -0.53 3.91
C ASN A 119 -2.85 -1.29 4.04
N LEU A 120 -3.60 -1.40 2.94
CA LEU A 120 -4.86 -2.17 2.91
C LEU A 120 -4.65 -3.64 3.32
N TYR A 121 -3.56 -4.26 2.86
CA TYR A 121 -3.22 -5.62 3.28
C TYR A 121 -2.90 -5.71 4.78
N GLY A 122 -2.19 -4.72 5.33
CA GLY A 122 -1.91 -4.61 6.77
C GLY A 122 -3.19 -4.45 7.59
N MET A 123 -4.11 -3.60 7.13
CA MET A 123 -5.44 -3.43 7.73
C MET A 123 -6.21 -4.75 7.75
N LYS A 124 -6.13 -5.55 6.68
CA LYS A 124 -6.73 -6.88 6.65
C LYS A 124 -6.05 -7.86 7.60
N LYS A 125 -4.73 -7.87 7.66
CA LYS A 125 -3.99 -8.88 8.45
C LYS A 125 -3.98 -8.62 9.94
N ILE A 126 -3.88 -7.36 10.35
CA ILE A 126 -3.84 -6.99 11.77
C ILE A 126 -5.25 -6.70 12.30
N GLY A 127 -6.06 -5.95 11.54
CA GLY A 127 -7.38 -5.49 11.98
C GLY A 127 -8.57 -6.25 11.43
N ASN A 128 -8.34 -7.26 10.58
CA ASN A 128 -9.39 -7.99 9.85
C ASN A 128 -10.36 -7.07 9.07
N LEU A 129 -9.87 -5.94 8.55
CA LEU A 129 -10.65 -5.02 7.74
C LEU A 129 -10.51 -5.38 6.25
N ASP A 130 -11.62 -5.66 5.59
CA ASP A 130 -11.66 -5.77 4.12
C ASP A 130 -11.54 -4.38 3.48
N CYS A 131 -11.03 -4.31 2.24
CA CYS A 131 -10.69 -3.05 1.56
C CYS A 131 -11.80 -1.98 1.70
N TRP A 132 -13.04 -2.34 1.36
CA TRP A 132 -14.19 -1.44 1.36
C TRP A 132 -14.68 -1.02 2.76
N THR A 133 -14.29 -1.79 3.78
CA THR A 133 -14.60 -1.50 5.19
C THR A 133 -13.55 -0.60 5.84
N VAL A 134 -12.39 -0.42 5.21
CA VAL A 134 -11.35 0.47 5.73
C VAL A 134 -11.86 1.91 5.71
N PRO A 135 -11.97 2.60 6.88
CA PRO A 135 -12.65 3.90 6.97
C PRO A 135 -12.04 4.98 6.08
N TRP A 136 -10.73 4.96 5.83
CA TRP A 136 -10.07 5.95 4.97
C TRP A 136 -10.51 5.81 3.52
N LEU A 137 -10.50 4.59 2.97
CA LEU A 137 -10.92 4.31 1.59
C LEU A 137 -12.42 4.50 1.43
N ASN A 138 -13.22 4.07 2.41
CA ASN A 138 -14.68 4.24 2.39
C ASN A 138 -15.08 5.72 2.22
N LYS A 139 -14.35 6.64 2.87
CA LYS A 139 -14.57 8.09 2.73
C LYS A 139 -14.25 8.63 1.32
N GLN A 140 -13.53 7.88 0.49
CA GLN A 140 -13.19 8.28 -0.88
C GLN A 140 -14.20 7.78 -1.93
N ILE A 141 -15.17 6.93 -1.57
CA ILE A 141 -16.10 6.31 -2.53
C ILE A 141 -16.78 7.34 -3.44
N TRP A 142 -17.31 8.42 -2.85
CA TRP A 142 -18.00 9.46 -3.62
C TRP A 142 -17.07 10.26 -4.54
N LYS A 143 -15.77 10.33 -4.24
CA LYS A 143 -14.80 10.88 -5.18
C LYS A 143 -14.61 9.96 -6.37
N GLY A 144 -14.51 8.65 -6.16
CA GLY A 144 -14.43 7.65 -7.23
C GLY A 144 -15.67 7.69 -8.13
N VAL A 145 -16.87 7.75 -7.54
CA VAL A 145 -18.13 7.89 -8.30
C VAL A 145 -18.15 9.20 -9.10
N GLY A 146 -17.78 10.32 -8.48
CA GLY A 146 -17.71 11.61 -9.15
C GLY A 146 -16.71 11.62 -10.31
N TYR A 147 -15.55 10.99 -10.11
CA TYR A 147 -14.52 10.82 -11.14
C TYR A 147 -15.05 10.07 -12.37
N LEU A 148 -15.70 8.92 -12.16
CA LEU A 148 -16.27 8.10 -13.24
C LEU A 148 -17.38 8.86 -13.99
N ASN A 149 -18.25 9.56 -13.26
CA ASN A 149 -19.32 10.38 -13.87
C ASN A 149 -18.79 11.58 -14.67
N ASN A 150 -17.54 11.99 -14.43
CA ASN A 150 -16.87 13.09 -15.13
C ASN A 150 -15.95 12.61 -16.26
N GLY A 151 -16.11 11.36 -16.73
CA GLY A 151 -15.47 10.87 -17.95
C GLY A 151 -14.10 10.21 -17.75
N SER A 152 -13.72 9.90 -16.52
CA SER A 152 -12.51 9.13 -16.19
C SER A 152 -11.20 9.69 -16.80
N ASP A 153 -10.91 10.98 -16.59
CA ASP A 153 -9.64 11.58 -17.06
C ASP A 153 -8.43 11.00 -16.31
N PHE A 154 -7.46 10.41 -17.01
CA PHE A 154 -6.27 9.83 -16.39
C PHE A 154 -5.42 10.84 -15.63
N GLU A 155 -5.36 12.10 -16.07
CA GLU A 155 -4.59 13.13 -15.35
C GLU A 155 -5.20 13.43 -13.99
N ILE A 156 -6.53 13.35 -13.86
CA ILE A 156 -7.20 13.45 -12.56
C ILE A 156 -6.92 12.20 -11.72
N TRP A 157 -6.96 11.01 -12.33
CA TRP A 157 -6.67 9.74 -11.66
C TRP A 157 -5.28 9.73 -11.03
N LYS A 158 -4.26 10.15 -11.79
CA LYS A 158 -2.85 10.21 -11.32
C LYS A 158 -2.64 11.17 -10.15
N ASN A 159 -3.47 12.21 -10.04
CA ASN A 159 -3.31 13.25 -9.04
C ASN A 159 -4.22 13.07 -7.80
N ASP A 160 -5.10 12.06 -7.77
CA ASP A 160 -5.92 11.73 -6.60
C ASP A 160 -5.71 10.27 -6.19
N ALA A 161 -4.85 10.08 -5.18
CA ALA A 161 -4.56 8.76 -4.63
C ALA A 161 -5.79 8.02 -4.10
N GLY A 162 -6.81 8.76 -3.65
CA GLY A 162 -8.07 8.18 -3.20
C GLY A 162 -8.83 7.55 -4.37
N VAL A 163 -8.95 8.27 -5.50
CA VAL A 163 -9.54 7.74 -6.74
C VAL A 163 -8.71 6.55 -7.23
N ALA A 164 -7.40 6.72 -7.40
CA ALA A 164 -6.53 5.69 -7.94
C ALA A 164 -6.52 4.39 -7.11
N LEU A 165 -6.58 4.50 -5.77
CA LEU A 165 -6.60 3.33 -4.89
C LEU A 165 -7.84 2.44 -5.07
N HIS A 166 -8.96 2.97 -5.60
CA HIS A 166 -10.13 2.14 -5.89
C HIS A 166 -9.82 1.04 -6.90
N THR A 167 -9.04 1.33 -7.94
CA THR A 167 -8.65 0.34 -8.95
C THR A 167 -7.89 -0.82 -8.31
N TYR A 168 -6.94 -0.52 -7.42
CA TYR A 168 -6.18 -1.55 -6.70
C TYR A 168 -7.03 -2.29 -5.65
N ALA A 169 -7.90 -1.58 -4.94
CA ALA A 169 -8.82 -2.18 -3.98
C ALA A 169 -9.79 -3.16 -4.66
N GLN A 170 -10.30 -2.83 -5.85
CA GLN A 170 -11.13 -3.74 -6.67
C GLN A 170 -10.39 -5.00 -7.05
N LEU A 171 -9.13 -4.89 -7.48
CA LEU A 171 -8.32 -6.07 -7.81
C LEU A 171 -8.15 -6.99 -6.58
N ALA A 172 -7.92 -6.40 -5.39
CA ALA A 172 -7.70 -7.16 -4.17
C ALA A 172 -8.99 -7.83 -3.67
N ASP A 173 -10.12 -7.13 -3.78
CA ASP A 173 -11.44 -7.62 -3.40
C ASP A 173 -11.96 -8.69 -4.36
N THR A 174 -11.74 -8.51 -5.67
CA THR A 174 -12.25 -9.41 -6.73
C THR A 174 -11.43 -10.70 -6.83
N PHE A 175 -10.10 -10.58 -6.87
CA PHE A 175 -9.20 -11.72 -7.14
C PHE A 175 -8.48 -12.22 -5.88
N GLY A 176 -8.52 -11.46 -4.79
CA GLY A 176 -7.88 -11.81 -3.54
C GLY A 176 -6.39 -11.48 -3.49
N TRP A 177 -5.88 -11.35 -2.27
CA TRP A 177 -4.47 -11.06 -2.00
C TRP A 177 -3.49 -12.16 -2.46
N ALA A 178 -3.98 -13.37 -2.73
CA ALA A 178 -3.16 -14.45 -3.28
C ALA A 178 -2.64 -14.10 -4.69
N ILE A 179 -3.47 -13.47 -5.52
CA ILE A 179 -3.07 -13.01 -6.86
C ILE A 179 -2.06 -11.86 -6.76
N TYR A 180 -2.28 -10.89 -5.86
CA TYR A 180 -1.28 -9.84 -5.59
C TYR A 180 0.11 -10.40 -5.24
N LYS A 181 0.17 -11.45 -4.41
CA LYS A 181 1.44 -12.13 -4.10
C LYS A 181 2.09 -12.74 -5.33
N GLN A 182 1.31 -13.37 -6.21
CA GLN A 182 1.81 -13.96 -7.46
C GLN A 182 2.37 -12.87 -8.37
N VAL A 183 1.63 -11.77 -8.55
CA VAL A 183 2.06 -10.58 -9.32
C VAL A 183 3.38 -10.04 -8.80
N PHE A 184 3.47 -9.75 -7.49
CA PHE A 184 4.71 -9.19 -6.93
C PHE A 184 5.88 -10.17 -6.99
N ARG A 185 5.67 -11.47 -6.72
CA ARG A 185 6.73 -12.48 -6.91
C ARG A 185 7.19 -12.57 -8.36
N ARG A 186 6.28 -12.41 -9.33
CA ARG A 186 6.65 -12.39 -10.75
C ARG A 186 7.59 -11.22 -11.04
N TYR A 187 7.28 -10.01 -10.57
CA TYR A 187 8.20 -8.88 -10.68
C TYR A 187 9.55 -9.11 -9.99
N GLN A 188 9.56 -9.71 -8.79
CA GLN A 188 10.82 -10.03 -8.07
C GLN A 188 11.71 -10.99 -8.85
N ASN A 189 11.11 -11.93 -9.60
CA ASN A 189 11.82 -12.94 -10.38
C ASN A 189 12.16 -12.50 -11.81
N MET A 190 11.74 -11.31 -12.25
CA MET A 190 12.06 -10.80 -13.59
C MET A 190 13.54 -10.47 -13.72
N SER A 191 14.13 -10.87 -14.84
CA SER A 191 15.45 -10.37 -15.22
C SER A 191 15.39 -8.87 -15.52
N ARG A 192 16.54 -8.19 -15.42
CA ARG A 192 16.61 -6.75 -15.70
C ARG A 192 16.11 -6.38 -17.10
N LYS A 193 16.23 -7.27 -18.09
CA LYS A 193 15.78 -7.04 -19.47
C LYS A 193 14.25 -7.11 -19.61
N GLU A 194 13.58 -7.84 -18.72
CA GLU A 194 12.12 -8.01 -18.74
C GLU A 194 11.41 -6.94 -17.91
N LYS A 195 12.13 -6.24 -17.04
CA LYS A 195 11.58 -5.14 -16.24
C LYS A 195 11.21 -3.96 -17.14
N PRO A 196 10.14 -3.22 -16.80
CA PRO A 196 9.75 -2.05 -17.57
C PRO A 196 10.80 -0.95 -17.37
N ASN A 197 11.03 -0.14 -18.41
CA ASN A 197 12.09 0.88 -18.43
C ASN A 197 11.56 2.30 -18.64
N ASN A 198 10.25 2.47 -18.77
CA ASN A 198 9.56 3.75 -18.84
C ASN A 198 8.12 3.62 -18.30
N ASN A 199 7.49 4.77 -18.08
CA ASN A 199 6.16 4.84 -17.47
C ASN A 199 5.08 4.05 -18.22
N GLN A 200 5.07 4.09 -19.57
CA GLN A 200 4.08 3.34 -20.35
C GLN A 200 4.28 1.83 -20.21
N GLU A 201 5.53 1.37 -20.23
CA GLU A 201 5.85 -0.04 -19.98
C GLU A 201 5.46 -0.48 -18.56
N GLU A 202 5.61 0.38 -17.55
CA GLU A 202 5.19 0.09 -16.17
C GLU A 202 3.67 -0.08 -16.08
N ILE A 203 2.90 0.84 -16.70
CA ILE A 203 1.43 0.76 -16.79
C ILE A 203 1.01 -0.53 -17.48
N ASP A 204 1.50 -0.76 -18.70
CA ASP A 204 1.14 -1.92 -19.51
C ASP A 204 1.47 -3.22 -18.79
N LYS A 205 2.68 -3.32 -18.23
CA LYS A 205 3.17 -4.53 -17.59
C LYS A 205 2.41 -4.84 -16.30
N TRP A 206 1.95 -3.84 -15.55
CA TRP A 206 1.07 -4.05 -14.39
C TRP A 206 -0.19 -4.80 -14.80
N PHE A 207 -0.91 -4.29 -15.81
CA PHE A 207 -2.16 -4.91 -16.26
C PHE A 207 -1.92 -6.24 -16.98
N ILE A 208 -0.83 -6.39 -17.73
CA ILE A 208 -0.49 -7.66 -18.38
C ILE A 208 -0.23 -8.75 -17.34
N ILE A 209 0.67 -8.50 -16.41
CA ILE A 209 1.02 -9.49 -15.39
C ILE A 209 -0.20 -9.82 -14.55
N PHE A 210 -0.95 -8.82 -14.09
CA PHE A 210 -2.11 -9.05 -13.25
C PHE A 210 -3.17 -9.88 -13.99
N SER A 211 -3.45 -9.55 -15.25
CA SER A 211 -4.39 -10.31 -16.10
C SER A 211 -3.95 -11.76 -16.27
N GLU A 212 -2.66 -11.99 -16.53
CA GLU A 212 -2.11 -13.33 -16.67
C GLU A 212 -2.14 -14.13 -15.36
N GLU A 213 -1.94 -13.50 -14.20
CA GLU A 213 -2.04 -14.20 -12.90
C GLU A 213 -3.51 -14.48 -12.53
N CYS A 214 -4.43 -13.53 -12.76
CA CYS A 214 -5.85 -13.71 -12.44
C CYS A 214 -6.63 -14.50 -13.49
N LYS A 215 -6.08 -14.70 -14.70
CA LYS A 215 -6.71 -15.39 -15.84
C LYS A 215 -7.94 -14.66 -16.39
N PHE A 216 -7.95 -13.33 -16.34
CA PHE A 216 -8.98 -12.47 -16.93
C PHE A 216 -8.35 -11.29 -17.64
N ASN A 217 -8.99 -10.82 -18.69
CA ASN A 217 -8.60 -9.60 -19.40
C ASN A 217 -8.96 -8.36 -18.57
N LEU A 218 -7.95 -7.64 -18.07
CA LEU A 218 -8.14 -6.41 -17.30
C LEU A 218 -8.08 -5.13 -18.14
N ALA A 219 -7.96 -5.21 -19.46
CA ALA A 219 -8.02 -4.03 -20.33
C ALA A 219 -9.36 -3.26 -20.20
N PRO A 220 -10.54 -3.92 -20.08
CA PRO A 220 -11.79 -3.22 -19.79
C PRO A 220 -11.79 -2.48 -18.45
N LEU A 221 -11.13 -3.04 -17.42
CA LEU A 221 -11.00 -2.37 -16.12
C LEU A 221 -10.09 -1.13 -16.22
N ALA A 222 -8.97 -1.23 -16.94
CA ALA A 222 -8.10 -0.09 -17.22
C ALA A 222 -8.88 1.02 -17.93
N ALA A 223 -9.61 0.67 -19.00
CA ALA A 223 -10.44 1.61 -19.75
C ALA A 223 -11.54 2.26 -18.89
N PHE A 224 -12.19 1.50 -18.00
CA PHE A 224 -13.20 2.02 -17.08
C PHE A 224 -12.65 3.13 -16.17
N TRP A 225 -11.43 2.95 -15.68
CA TRP A 225 -10.71 3.94 -14.87
C TRP A 225 -9.87 4.93 -15.69
N GLY A 226 -10.02 4.95 -17.02
CA GLY A 226 -9.29 5.88 -17.89
C GLY A 226 -7.78 5.61 -18.02
N ILE A 227 -7.28 4.48 -17.54
CA ILE A 227 -5.85 4.17 -17.55
C ILE A 227 -5.42 3.77 -18.97
N PRO A 228 -4.45 4.48 -19.59
CA PRO A 228 -4.11 4.29 -21.00
C PRO A 228 -3.18 3.10 -21.19
N LEU A 229 -3.73 1.95 -21.58
CA LEU A 229 -2.94 0.81 -22.07
C LEU A 229 -2.52 1.05 -23.53
N SER A 230 -1.31 0.61 -23.89
CA SER A 230 -0.92 0.58 -25.30
C SER A 230 -1.74 -0.45 -26.09
N GLN A 231 -1.83 -0.25 -27.41
CA GLN A 231 -2.50 -1.23 -28.28
C GLN A 231 -1.84 -2.61 -28.20
N ASP A 232 -0.52 -2.67 -28.08
CA ASP A 232 0.21 -3.94 -27.92
C ASP A 232 -0.17 -4.64 -26.61
N ALA A 233 -0.38 -3.90 -25.53
CA ALA A 233 -0.85 -4.45 -24.27
C ALA A 233 -2.29 -4.96 -24.37
N ILE A 234 -3.18 -4.20 -25.02
CA ILE A 234 -4.56 -4.61 -25.25
C ILE A 234 -4.58 -5.91 -26.07
N ASN A 235 -3.89 -5.95 -27.21
CA ASN A 235 -3.82 -7.12 -28.09
C ASN A 235 -3.33 -8.38 -27.36
N LYS A 236 -2.35 -8.24 -26.45
CA LYS A 236 -1.85 -9.38 -25.65
C LYS A 236 -2.89 -9.97 -24.70
N LEU A 237 -3.91 -9.20 -24.35
CA LEU A 237 -4.93 -9.59 -23.38
C LEU A 237 -6.23 -10.05 -24.04
N GLU A 238 -6.38 -9.90 -25.36
CA GLU A 238 -7.61 -10.23 -26.11
C GLU A 238 -8.02 -11.70 -25.99
N ASP A 239 -7.05 -12.61 -25.82
CA ASP A 239 -7.31 -14.05 -25.69
C ASP A 239 -7.74 -14.47 -24.27
N LEU A 240 -7.65 -13.57 -23.28
CA LEU A 240 -8.13 -13.84 -21.92
C LEU A 240 -9.64 -13.56 -21.78
N PRO A 241 -10.35 -14.32 -20.92
CA PRO A 241 -11.78 -14.11 -20.66
C PRO A 241 -12.13 -12.72 -20.11
#